data_AF-A0A7C5LAC5-F1
#
_entry.id   AF-A0A7C5LAC5-F1
#
_cell.length_a   1.000
_cell.length_b   1.000
_cell.length_c   1.000
_cell.angle_alpha   90.00
_cell.angle_beta   90.00
_cell.angle_gamma   90.00
#
_symmetry.space_group_name_H-M   'P 1'
#
loop_
_entity.id
_entity.type
_entity.pdbx_description
1 polymer ?
#
loop_
_entity_poly.entity_id
_entity_poly.type
_entity_poly.pdbx_seq_one_letter_code
_entity_poly.pdbx_strand_id
1 'polypeptide(L)'
;MVKNNNSLCTVPFLFCFYVCFFSCSGEFLASTSDLSDLPEQEIEETHVIDSADFYGDEISWDVGEFDSLPDLSPDEINEIGDGMMDENGGVESVDSTEVETIELPENRFGIGLVGPGNPSQWDLTHNLTGDGGYIKLIFPGVEPNLTSTPGEWIDAVCNSYSRNLIPVIRIGPPWGNRRIRNMSDGGSFTSYTQIANKYAMVVSSVLSCVPPSTPIYFEIHNEPNLCYEWPCQPGEAPPNPAVPANWMHYSDMAKEYAFFLRDVSNAMRAIGDSRVKITNGGLAPGGVVSCECNGDGSGGFNPGITALDFIREMQNAVSDIWDKIDAWATHSYPASGLGYGFFDRYENCGPGLRFFENELSTAGRSFPVLITETGWTIHHESFNWSREEVADWTVRAYQDLWLVHPSILGVMPFMLQDPGWDNFAWVDPSGNPYPVYNAVRSLRCSLGIPPC
;
A
#
# COMPACT_ATOMS: atom_id res chain seq x y z
N MET A 1 -20.35 42.45 21.07
CA MET A 1 -20.44 41.72 19.79
C MET A 1 -19.02 41.43 19.35
N VAL A 2 -18.56 40.21 19.64
CA VAL A 2 -17.23 39.71 19.28
C VAL A 2 -17.38 39.02 17.93
N LYS A 3 -16.63 39.45 16.90
CA LYS A 3 -16.49 38.72 15.63
C LYS A 3 -15.14 38.01 15.65
N ASN A 4 -15.20 36.69 15.74
CA ASN A 4 -14.06 35.80 15.48
C ASN A 4 -13.87 35.71 13.97
N ASN A 5 -12.66 36.00 13.50
CA ASN A 5 -12.17 35.61 12.18
C ASN A 5 -11.20 34.44 12.39
N ASN A 6 -11.64 33.22 12.06
CA ASN A 6 -10.75 32.09 11.84
C ASN A 6 -10.43 32.05 10.34
N SER A 7 -9.21 32.42 9.98
CA SER A 7 -8.62 32.14 8.68
C SER A 7 -8.07 30.72 8.68
N LEU A 8 -8.67 29.85 7.88
CA LEU A 8 -8.15 28.52 7.54
C LEU A 8 -6.95 28.70 6.60
N CYS A 9 -5.77 28.28 7.04
CA CYS A 9 -4.63 28.07 6.15
C CYS A 9 -4.84 26.76 5.38
N THR A 10 -5.15 26.86 4.10
CA THR A 10 -5.02 25.76 3.14
C THR A 10 -3.56 25.69 2.68
N VAL A 11 -2.84 24.66 3.12
CA VAL A 11 -1.54 24.26 2.55
C VAL A 11 -1.84 23.26 1.42
N PRO A 12 -1.28 23.42 0.21
CA PRO A 12 -1.54 22.47 -0.87
C PRO A 12 -0.78 21.15 -0.60
N PHE A 13 -1.53 20.06 -0.45
CA PHE A 13 -1.02 18.70 -0.37
C PHE A 13 -0.81 18.16 -1.79
N LEU A 14 0.44 18.08 -2.23
CA LEU A 14 0.81 17.54 -3.53
C LEU A 14 2.15 16.77 -3.42
N PHE A 15 2.20 15.70 -2.62
CA PHE A 15 3.46 14.98 -2.38
C PHE A 15 3.31 13.49 -2.08
N CYS A 16 2.26 12.87 -2.58
CA CYS A 16 1.83 11.60 -2.01
C CYS A 16 2.16 10.37 -2.90
N PHE A 17 2.77 10.55 -4.09
CA PHE A 17 3.38 9.46 -4.87
C PHE A 17 4.58 9.86 -5.76
N TYR A 18 5.01 11.13 -5.77
CA TYR A 18 6.10 11.61 -6.64
C TYR A 18 7.49 11.02 -6.29
N VAL A 19 7.65 10.40 -5.13
CA VAL A 19 8.97 9.93 -4.65
C VAL A 19 9.27 8.48 -5.07
N CYS A 20 8.28 7.71 -5.52
CA CYS A 20 8.53 6.31 -5.92
C CYS A 20 8.87 6.10 -7.39
N PHE A 21 8.86 7.13 -8.22
CA PHE A 21 9.03 6.97 -9.67
C PHE A 21 9.98 8.02 -10.24
N PHE A 22 11.27 7.68 -10.26
CA PHE A 22 12.23 8.29 -11.18
C PHE A 22 12.99 7.17 -11.90
N SER A 23 12.86 7.13 -13.23
CA SER A 23 13.84 6.52 -14.12
C SER A 23 14.28 7.59 -15.12
N CYS A 24 15.58 7.85 -15.12
CA CYS A 24 16.41 8.62 -16.04
C CYS A 24 15.76 9.22 -17.31
N SER A 25 15.84 10.54 -17.43
CA SER A 25 16.23 11.16 -18.71
C SER A 25 16.91 12.52 -18.49
N GLY A 26 18.15 12.63 -18.96
CA GLY A 26 18.92 13.87 -18.98
C GLY A 26 18.57 14.79 -20.16
N GLU A 27 19.00 16.04 -19.97
CA GLU A 27 19.22 17.13 -20.91
C GLU A 27 18.12 17.56 -21.89
N PHE A 28 17.64 18.80 -21.69
CA PHE A 28 17.30 19.67 -22.82
C PHE A 28 17.84 21.09 -22.59
N LEU A 29 18.68 21.52 -23.54
CA LEU A 29 19.20 22.87 -23.69
C LEU A 29 18.07 23.84 -24.05
N ALA A 30 17.96 24.96 -23.34
CA ALA A 30 17.18 26.12 -23.78
C ALA A 30 18.05 27.39 -23.80
N SER A 31 18.34 27.78 -25.04
CA SER A 31 18.91 29.03 -25.51
C SER A 31 18.24 30.28 -24.93
N THR A 32 19.07 31.21 -24.46
CA THR A 32 18.70 32.58 -24.08
C THR A 32 18.29 33.41 -25.30
N SER A 33 17.18 34.15 -25.21
CA SER A 33 17.02 35.41 -25.94
C SER A 33 15.99 36.32 -25.28
N ASP A 34 16.46 37.52 -24.92
CA ASP A 34 15.80 38.83 -24.99
C ASP A 34 14.34 38.96 -24.57
N LEU A 35 14.11 39.79 -23.54
CA LEU A 35 13.09 40.84 -23.59
C LEU A 35 13.46 41.96 -22.61
N SER A 36 13.78 43.12 -23.20
CA SER A 36 13.99 44.40 -22.53
C SER A 36 12.66 45.15 -22.35
N ASP A 37 12.66 46.02 -21.33
CA ASP A 37 11.95 47.30 -21.21
C ASP A 37 10.60 47.39 -20.46
N LEU A 38 10.68 48.21 -19.38
CA LEU A 38 9.71 49.12 -18.72
C LEU A 38 9.05 48.64 -17.39
N PRO A 39 8.70 49.57 -16.47
CA PRO A 39 9.56 50.51 -15.74
C PRO A 39 9.37 50.43 -14.20
N GLU A 40 10.35 50.98 -13.47
CA GLU A 40 10.44 51.04 -12.00
C GLU A 40 9.16 51.53 -11.30
N GLN A 41 8.68 50.73 -10.33
CA GLN A 41 7.92 51.21 -9.18
C GLN A 41 8.53 50.64 -7.89
N GLU A 42 8.91 51.56 -7.00
CA GLU A 42 9.41 51.29 -5.66
C GLU A 42 8.40 50.48 -4.85
N ILE A 43 8.79 49.26 -4.44
CA ILE A 43 8.17 48.52 -3.34
C ILE A 43 9.31 47.99 -2.46
N GLU A 44 9.22 48.28 -1.17
CA GLU A 44 10.13 47.80 -0.12
C GLU A 44 10.22 46.26 -0.12
N GLU A 45 11.40 45.72 -0.46
CA GLU A 45 11.68 44.30 -0.34
C GLU A 45 12.34 43.96 1.00
N THR A 46 11.63 43.15 1.77
CA THR A 46 12.14 42.30 2.84
C THR A 46 13.14 41.28 2.27
N HIS A 47 14.31 41.19 2.88
CA HIS A 47 15.37 40.23 2.58
C HIS A 47 14.86 38.78 2.52
N VAL A 48 14.80 38.22 1.31
CA VAL A 48 14.87 36.79 1.04
C VAL A 48 16.31 36.48 0.65
N ILE A 49 16.92 35.54 1.35
CA ILE A 49 18.26 35.04 1.05
C ILE A 49 18.09 34.01 -0.07
N ASP A 50 18.50 34.38 -1.28
CA ASP A 50 18.72 33.45 -2.39
C ASP A 50 20.07 32.76 -2.17
N SER A 51 20.06 31.43 -2.03
CA SER A 51 21.26 30.60 -2.01
C SER A 51 21.29 29.74 -3.26
N ALA A 52 21.58 30.37 -4.40
CA ALA A 52 22.10 29.71 -5.59
C ALA A 52 23.61 30.00 -5.62
N ASP A 53 24.40 29.02 -5.18
CA ASP A 53 25.83 28.84 -5.50
C ASP A 53 26.38 27.78 -4.55
N PHE A 54 26.34 26.50 -4.94
CA PHE A 54 27.31 25.48 -4.56
C PHE A 54 26.92 24.17 -5.24
N TYR A 55 27.74 23.73 -6.19
CA TYR A 55 28.05 22.35 -6.61
C TYR A 55 28.44 22.36 -8.10
N GLY A 56 29.68 22.77 -8.36
CA GLY A 56 30.46 22.27 -9.48
C GLY A 56 31.45 21.27 -8.91
N ASP A 57 31.22 19.98 -9.17
CA ASP A 57 32.26 18.96 -9.28
C ASP A 57 31.62 17.72 -9.94
N GLU A 58 32.01 17.48 -11.19
CA GLU A 58 31.66 16.31 -11.98
C GLU A 58 32.25 15.05 -11.33
N ILE A 59 31.40 14.12 -10.90
CA ILE A 59 31.79 12.72 -10.68
C ILE A 59 31.20 11.90 -11.81
N SER A 60 32.07 11.60 -12.78
CA SER A 60 31.85 10.63 -13.85
C SER A 60 31.73 9.23 -13.23
N TRP A 61 30.53 8.65 -13.26
CA TRP A 61 30.34 7.22 -13.01
C TRP A 61 30.35 6.46 -14.33
N ASP A 62 31.35 5.61 -14.48
CA ASP A 62 31.48 4.65 -15.58
C ASP A 62 30.31 3.65 -15.47
N VAL A 63 29.31 3.80 -16.33
CA VAL A 63 28.25 2.80 -16.51
C VAL A 63 28.86 1.60 -17.22
N GLY A 64 29.30 0.63 -16.42
CA GLY A 64 29.70 -0.68 -16.93
C GLY A 64 28.56 -1.30 -17.72
N GLU A 65 28.89 -1.76 -18.93
CA GLU A 65 28.02 -2.53 -19.82
C GLU A 65 27.32 -3.65 -19.03
N PHE A 66 25.99 -3.58 -18.95
CA PHE A 66 25.15 -4.73 -18.60
C PHE A 66 25.10 -5.66 -19.82
N ASP A 67 26.18 -6.41 -20.02
CA ASP A 67 26.19 -7.51 -20.97
C ASP A 67 25.43 -8.71 -20.37
N SER A 68 24.30 -9.02 -21.01
CA SER A 68 23.63 -10.33 -21.08
C SER A 68 23.56 -11.14 -19.77
N LEU A 69 22.42 -11.02 -19.06
CA LEU A 69 21.91 -12.15 -18.29
C LEU A 69 21.54 -13.27 -19.28
N PRO A 70 21.86 -14.55 -18.98
CA PRO A 70 21.52 -15.65 -19.87
C PRO A 70 20.00 -15.79 -19.95
N ASP A 71 19.52 -15.87 -21.19
CA ASP A 71 18.14 -16.21 -21.55
C ASP A 71 17.88 -17.65 -21.10
N LEU A 72 17.26 -17.81 -19.92
CA LEU A 72 16.86 -19.12 -19.42
C LEU A 72 15.63 -19.58 -20.19
N SER A 73 15.77 -20.67 -20.93
CA SER A 73 14.66 -21.24 -21.68
C SER A 73 13.61 -21.84 -20.74
N PRO A 74 12.32 -21.88 -21.13
CA PRO A 74 11.25 -22.47 -20.32
C PRO A 74 11.45 -23.95 -19.91
N ASP A 75 12.41 -24.64 -20.53
CA ASP A 75 12.71 -26.05 -20.24
C ASP A 75 13.71 -26.23 -19.07
N GLU A 76 14.47 -25.20 -18.68
CA GLU A 76 15.48 -25.29 -17.60
C GLU A 76 14.89 -25.09 -16.19
N ILE A 77 13.61 -24.70 -16.09
CA ILE A 77 12.90 -24.55 -14.79
C ILE A 77 12.38 -25.90 -14.26
N ASN A 78 12.36 -26.96 -15.09
CA ASN A 78 11.82 -28.27 -14.71
C ASN A 78 12.87 -29.31 -14.25
N GLU A 79 14.16 -29.00 -14.20
CA GLU A 79 15.22 -29.98 -13.85
C GLU A 79 15.88 -29.78 -12.46
N ILE A 80 15.31 -28.94 -11.58
CA ILE A 80 15.82 -28.81 -10.18
C ILE A 80 15.17 -29.86 -9.23
N GLY A 81 14.34 -30.77 -9.75
CA GLY A 81 13.50 -31.67 -8.94
C GLY A 81 13.94 -33.13 -8.77
N ASP A 82 14.94 -33.64 -9.50
CA ASP A 82 15.22 -35.08 -9.51
C ASP A 82 16.70 -35.39 -9.23
N GLY A 83 17.04 -35.68 -7.96
CA GLY A 83 18.40 -36.11 -7.69
C GLY A 83 18.83 -36.40 -6.26
N MET A 84 18.02 -37.02 -5.40
CA MET A 84 18.53 -37.83 -4.27
C MET A 84 17.48 -38.87 -3.85
N MET A 85 17.60 -40.11 -4.36
CA MET A 85 16.99 -41.27 -3.74
C MET A 85 18.06 -42.04 -2.98
N ASP A 86 18.07 -41.87 -1.66
CA ASP A 86 18.79 -42.76 -0.75
C ASP A 86 17.92 -44.00 -0.49
N GLU A 87 18.36 -45.15 -0.99
CA GLU A 87 17.84 -46.45 -0.64
C GLU A 87 18.22 -46.78 0.82
N ASN A 88 17.33 -46.49 1.76
CA ASN A 88 17.03 -47.26 3.00
C ASN A 88 16.44 -46.34 4.09
N GLY A 89 15.10 -46.28 4.16
CA GLY A 89 14.41 -45.66 5.29
C GLY A 89 12.91 -45.86 5.17
N GLY A 90 12.30 -46.56 6.11
CA GLY A 90 10.86 -46.80 6.14
C GLY A 90 10.09 -45.48 6.17
N VAL A 91 9.22 -45.28 5.17
CA VAL A 91 8.34 -44.12 5.08
C VAL A 91 7.19 -44.33 6.06
N GLU A 92 7.24 -43.67 7.21
CA GLU A 92 6.02 -43.38 7.96
C GLU A 92 5.13 -42.51 7.08
N SER A 93 3.92 -42.98 6.82
CA SER A 93 2.91 -42.23 6.06
C SER A 93 2.60 -40.94 6.82
N VAL A 94 3.17 -39.83 6.37
CA VAL A 94 2.79 -38.50 6.85
C VAL A 94 1.33 -38.30 6.42
N ASP A 95 0.47 -38.29 7.43
CA ASP A 95 -0.96 -38.02 7.32
C ASP A 95 -1.13 -36.72 6.53
N SER A 96 -1.73 -36.83 5.34
CA SER A 96 -1.99 -35.70 4.46
C SER A 96 -2.99 -34.79 5.17
N THR A 97 -2.49 -33.77 5.86
CA THR A 97 -3.28 -32.73 6.51
C THR A 97 -4.31 -32.22 5.51
N GLU A 98 -5.58 -32.39 5.82
CA GLU A 98 -6.70 -31.87 5.05
C GLU A 98 -6.46 -30.38 4.79
N VAL A 99 -6.28 -30.02 3.51
CA VAL A 99 -6.23 -28.62 3.11
C VAL A 99 -7.65 -28.08 3.29
N GLU A 100 -7.86 -27.33 4.37
CA GLU A 100 -9.13 -26.68 4.66
C GLU A 100 -9.51 -25.80 3.45
N THR A 101 -10.59 -26.17 2.75
CA THR A 101 -11.06 -25.42 1.59
C THR A 101 -11.63 -24.09 2.08
N ILE A 102 -10.94 -23.00 1.77
CA ILE A 102 -11.39 -21.64 2.09
C ILE A 102 -12.63 -21.34 1.25
N GLU A 103 -13.80 -21.23 1.89
CA GLU A 103 -15.02 -20.79 1.23
C GLU A 103 -14.91 -19.29 0.94
N LEU A 104 -14.67 -18.95 -0.33
CA LEU A 104 -14.59 -17.56 -0.76
C LEU A 104 -15.99 -16.95 -0.93
N PRO A 105 -16.16 -15.65 -0.65
CA PRO A 105 -17.41 -14.95 -0.87
C PRO A 105 -17.74 -14.89 -2.36
N GLU A 106 -19.04 -14.86 -2.65
CA GLU A 106 -19.58 -14.69 -4.00
C GLU A 106 -19.23 -13.30 -4.57
N ASN A 107 -19.27 -12.26 -3.72
CA ASN A 107 -18.93 -10.89 -4.11
C ASN A 107 -17.49 -10.54 -3.70
N ARG A 108 -16.65 -10.23 -4.70
CA ARG A 108 -15.24 -9.83 -4.51
C ARG A 108 -14.96 -8.39 -4.95
N PHE A 109 -15.98 -7.68 -5.39
CA PHE A 109 -15.85 -6.29 -5.84
C PHE A 109 -15.62 -5.38 -4.64
N GLY A 110 -14.73 -4.41 -4.80
CA GLY A 110 -14.46 -3.41 -3.79
C GLY A 110 -13.89 -2.12 -4.37
N ILE A 111 -13.69 -1.13 -3.51
CA ILE A 111 -13.03 0.14 -3.85
C ILE A 111 -12.39 0.75 -2.60
N GLY A 112 -11.28 1.47 -2.77
CA GLY A 112 -10.64 2.20 -1.68
C GLY A 112 -11.06 3.67 -1.58
N LEU A 113 -11.15 4.16 -0.34
CA LEU A 113 -11.29 5.57 0.00
C LEU A 113 -9.98 6.10 0.59
N VAL A 114 -9.71 7.40 0.44
CA VAL A 114 -8.54 8.07 1.05
C VAL A 114 -8.77 8.54 2.50
N GLY A 115 -9.70 7.90 3.21
CA GLY A 115 -10.11 8.27 4.57
C GLY A 115 -11.26 7.41 5.10
N PRO A 116 -11.96 7.83 6.18
CA PRO A 116 -13.16 7.15 6.67
C PRO A 116 -14.37 7.29 5.74
N GLY A 117 -14.30 8.21 4.77
CA GLY A 117 -15.36 8.49 3.82
C GLY A 117 -16.47 9.39 4.39
N ASN A 118 -17.52 9.55 3.61
CA ASN A 118 -18.72 10.30 3.98
C ASN A 118 -19.97 9.59 3.40
N PRO A 119 -21.20 9.98 3.78
CA PRO A 119 -22.42 9.32 3.32
C PRO A 119 -22.53 9.14 1.79
N SER A 120 -22.14 10.15 1.01
CA SER A 120 -22.17 10.07 -0.46
C SER A 120 -21.18 9.02 -0.99
N GLN A 121 -19.95 8.99 -0.45
CA GLN A 121 -18.94 8.01 -0.84
C GLN A 121 -19.35 6.58 -0.46
N TRP A 122 -20.01 6.40 0.69
CA TRP A 122 -20.51 5.09 1.10
C TRP A 122 -21.66 4.61 0.19
N ASP A 123 -22.58 5.50 -0.20
CA ASP A 123 -23.64 5.19 -1.16
C ASP A 123 -23.08 4.85 -2.55
N LEU A 124 -22.11 5.64 -3.03
CA LEU A 124 -21.42 5.38 -4.29
C LEU A 124 -20.65 4.06 -4.26
N THR A 125 -20.04 3.72 -3.12
CA THR A 125 -19.35 2.43 -2.93
C THR A 125 -20.33 1.27 -2.98
N HIS A 126 -21.46 1.34 -2.28
CA HIS A 126 -22.49 0.31 -2.32
C HIS A 126 -23.07 0.12 -3.72
N ASN A 127 -23.39 1.22 -4.41
CA ASN A 127 -23.87 1.16 -5.79
C ASN A 127 -22.83 0.60 -6.76
N LEU A 128 -21.54 0.77 -6.50
CA LEU A 128 -20.45 0.20 -7.30
C LEU A 128 -20.27 -1.29 -7.05
N THR A 129 -20.12 -1.66 -5.77
CA THR A 129 -19.57 -2.94 -5.32
C THR A 129 -20.63 -3.96 -4.96
N GLY A 130 -21.85 -3.53 -4.66
CA GLY A 130 -22.97 -4.40 -4.33
C GLY A 130 -22.99 -4.93 -2.90
N ASP A 131 -24.03 -5.70 -2.64
CA ASP A 131 -24.26 -6.41 -1.39
C ASP A 131 -23.14 -7.43 -1.13
N GLY A 132 -22.53 -7.36 0.05
CA GLY A 132 -21.34 -8.13 0.39
C GLY A 132 -20.04 -7.62 -0.25
N GLY A 133 -20.08 -6.47 -0.93
CA GLY A 133 -18.91 -5.83 -1.52
C GLY A 133 -17.96 -5.24 -0.47
N TYR A 134 -16.72 -5.00 -0.85
CA TYR A 134 -15.67 -4.51 0.04
C TYR A 134 -15.50 -2.99 -0.05
N ILE A 135 -15.19 -2.36 1.09
CA ILE A 135 -14.82 -0.95 1.16
C ILE A 135 -13.53 -0.80 1.96
N LYS A 136 -12.46 -0.28 1.32
CA LYS A 136 -11.24 0.08 2.05
C LYS A 136 -11.39 1.47 2.67
N LEU A 137 -11.28 1.52 3.99
CA LEU A 137 -11.31 2.74 4.79
C LEU A 137 -9.91 3.00 5.34
N ILE A 138 -9.57 4.27 5.56
CA ILE A 138 -8.29 4.65 6.17
C ILE A 138 -8.56 5.42 7.45
N PHE A 139 -8.05 4.89 8.56
CA PHE A 139 -8.07 5.51 9.89
C PHE A 139 -6.66 5.98 10.25
N PRO A 140 -6.27 7.20 9.83
CA PRO A 140 -4.97 7.76 10.13
C PRO A 140 -4.94 8.30 11.56
N GLY A 141 -3.77 8.45 12.16
CA GLY A 141 -3.63 9.20 13.41
C GLY A 141 -3.80 8.37 14.68
N VAL A 142 -3.55 7.07 14.61
CA VAL A 142 -3.37 6.28 15.82
C VAL A 142 -1.98 6.52 16.38
N GLU A 143 -1.93 7.18 17.54
CA GLU A 143 -0.70 7.56 18.25
C GLU A 143 -0.77 7.12 19.73
N PRO A 144 0.37 7.02 20.46
CA PRO A 144 0.39 6.55 21.85
C PRO A 144 -0.42 7.41 22.83
N ASN A 145 -0.69 8.67 22.49
CA ASN A 145 -1.49 9.60 23.30
C ASN A 145 -2.98 9.60 22.93
N LEU A 146 -3.43 8.80 21.95
CA LEU A 146 -4.84 8.72 21.57
C LEU A 146 -5.68 8.28 22.78
N THR A 147 -6.62 9.12 23.21
CA THR A 147 -7.45 8.89 24.41
C THR A 147 -8.81 8.27 24.09
N SER A 148 -9.32 8.49 22.89
CA SER A 148 -10.60 7.94 22.42
C SER A 148 -10.58 7.77 20.90
N THR A 149 -11.30 6.77 20.40
CA THR A 149 -11.55 6.58 18.97
C THR A 149 -12.41 7.73 18.43
N PRO A 150 -12.01 8.40 17.33
CA PRO A 150 -12.84 9.42 16.68
C PRO A 150 -14.21 8.87 16.26
N GLY A 151 -15.25 9.69 16.46
CA GLY A 151 -16.64 9.28 16.20
C GLY A 151 -16.89 8.96 14.73
N GLU A 152 -16.25 9.70 13.83
CA GLU A 152 -16.36 9.52 12.38
C GLU A 152 -15.82 8.16 11.91
N TRP A 153 -14.91 7.52 12.65
CA TRP A 153 -14.43 6.17 12.34
C TRP A 153 -15.45 5.12 12.72
N ILE A 154 -16.09 5.30 13.88
CA ILE A 154 -17.20 4.44 14.32
C ILE A 154 -18.36 4.56 13.33
N ASP A 155 -18.72 5.79 12.96
CA ASP A 155 -19.76 6.05 11.96
C ASP A 155 -19.44 5.40 10.63
N ALA A 156 -18.20 5.46 10.14
CA ALA A 156 -17.80 4.83 8.89
C ALA A 156 -18.01 3.30 8.90
N VAL A 157 -17.65 2.62 10.00
CA VAL A 157 -17.88 1.17 10.13
C VAL A 157 -19.37 0.85 10.19
N CYS A 158 -20.12 1.53 11.06
CA CYS A 158 -21.57 1.36 11.19
C CYS A 158 -22.30 1.60 9.86
N ASN A 159 -21.92 2.64 9.12
CA ASN A 159 -22.54 2.98 7.85
C ASN A 159 -22.15 2.06 6.69
N SER A 160 -20.98 1.43 6.76
CA SER A 160 -20.60 0.40 5.80
C SER A 160 -21.49 -0.83 5.98
N TYR A 161 -21.63 -1.33 7.22
CA TYR A 161 -22.49 -2.49 7.47
C TYR A 161 -23.98 -2.23 7.25
N SER A 162 -24.48 -1.01 7.50
CA SER A 162 -25.87 -0.67 7.20
C SER A 162 -26.19 -0.68 5.70
N ARG A 163 -25.15 -0.65 4.85
CA ARG A 163 -25.21 -0.80 3.39
C ARG A 163 -24.77 -2.20 2.93
N ASN A 164 -24.66 -3.16 3.85
CA ASN A 164 -24.20 -4.51 3.53
C ASN A 164 -22.80 -4.54 2.85
N LEU A 165 -21.93 -3.59 3.21
CA LEU A 165 -20.53 -3.58 2.81
C LEU A 165 -19.66 -4.25 3.88
N ILE A 166 -18.54 -4.85 3.47
CA ILE A 166 -17.51 -5.45 4.32
C ILE A 166 -16.32 -4.48 4.41
N PRO A 167 -16.07 -3.82 5.55
CA PRO A 167 -14.94 -2.92 5.72
C PRO A 167 -13.59 -3.65 5.77
N VAL A 168 -12.62 -3.12 5.03
CA VAL A 168 -11.18 -3.38 5.20
C VAL A 168 -10.55 -2.07 5.67
N ILE A 169 -10.04 -2.05 6.90
CA ILE A 169 -9.67 -0.81 7.58
C ILE A 169 -8.16 -0.75 7.70
N ARG A 170 -7.54 0.17 6.97
CA ARG A 170 -6.13 0.51 7.16
C ARG A 170 -6.00 1.39 8.39
N ILE A 171 -5.38 0.87 9.43
CA ILE A 171 -5.05 1.64 10.64
C ILE A 171 -3.58 2.04 10.56
N GLY A 172 -3.31 3.34 10.76
CA GLY A 172 -1.97 3.87 10.62
C GLY A 172 -1.69 5.11 11.45
N PRO A 173 -0.45 5.62 11.41
CA PRO A 173 -0.08 6.89 12.01
C PRO A 173 -0.73 8.07 11.25
N PRO A 174 -0.62 9.32 11.74
CA PRO A 174 -1.16 10.48 11.02
C PRO A 174 -0.55 10.61 9.60
N TRP A 175 -1.35 11.04 8.61
CA TRP A 175 -0.90 11.20 7.21
C TRP A 175 0.38 12.04 7.05
N GLY A 176 0.54 13.09 7.85
CA GLY A 176 1.72 13.96 7.83
C GLY A 176 2.82 13.57 8.83
N ASN A 177 2.61 12.51 9.60
CA ASN A 177 3.57 12.05 10.62
C ASN A 177 3.62 10.52 10.61
N ARG A 178 4.34 9.95 9.65
CA ARG A 178 4.48 8.50 9.46
C ARG A 178 5.52 7.84 10.38
N ARG A 179 5.91 8.52 11.48
CA ARG A 179 6.99 8.10 12.39
C ARG A 179 6.55 7.00 13.36
N ILE A 180 5.86 5.96 12.87
CA ILE A 180 5.41 4.82 13.67
C ILE A 180 6.58 4.10 14.35
N ARG A 181 7.75 4.09 13.68
CA ARG A 181 9.02 3.58 14.22
C ARG A 181 9.37 4.20 15.58
N ASN A 182 9.16 5.51 15.72
CA ASN A 182 9.46 6.25 16.94
C ASN A 182 8.44 5.98 18.07
N MET A 183 7.37 5.23 17.78
CA MET A 183 6.37 4.82 18.76
C MET A 183 6.71 3.46 19.40
N SER A 184 7.91 2.93 19.14
CA SER A 184 8.43 1.76 19.85
C SER A 184 8.63 2.05 21.34
N ASP A 185 8.53 1.03 22.18
CA ASP A 185 8.68 1.15 23.63
C ASP A 185 10.14 1.36 24.06
N GLY A 186 11.10 1.21 23.16
CA GLY A 186 12.52 1.39 23.43
C GLY A 186 13.38 1.42 22.18
N GLY A 187 14.60 1.96 22.29
CA GLY A 187 15.48 2.23 21.16
C GLY A 187 16.02 1.01 20.39
N SER A 188 15.59 -0.21 20.72
CA SER A 188 15.85 -1.40 19.91
C SER A 188 14.81 -1.64 18.83
N PHE A 189 13.67 -0.93 18.87
CA PHE A 189 12.59 -1.04 17.88
C PHE A 189 12.04 -2.48 17.74
N THR A 190 12.00 -3.23 18.85
CA THR A 190 11.54 -4.63 18.92
C THR A 190 10.29 -4.84 19.79
N SER A 191 9.71 -3.75 20.30
CA SER A 191 8.51 -3.74 21.15
C SER A 191 7.68 -2.51 20.84
N TYR A 192 6.38 -2.70 20.64
CA TYR A 192 5.40 -1.68 20.24
C TYR A 192 4.09 -1.79 21.06
N THR A 193 4.17 -2.27 22.29
CA THR A 193 3.02 -2.61 23.13
C THR A 193 2.13 -1.40 23.44
N GLN A 194 2.71 -0.21 23.66
CA GLN A 194 1.93 1.00 23.93
C GLN A 194 1.05 1.39 22.75
N ILE A 195 1.62 1.45 21.54
CA ILE A 195 0.86 1.77 20.33
C ILE A 195 -0.09 0.63 19.94
N ALA A 196 0.31 -0.63 20.13
CA ALA A 196 -0.54 -1.80 19.91
C ALA A 196 -1.84 -1.74 20.74
N ASN A 197 -1.76 -1.30 22.00
CA ASN A 197 -2.95 -1.09 22.84
C ASN A 197 -3.90 -0.02 22.26
N LYS A 198 -3.37 0.99 21.54
CA LYS A 198 -4.20 2.00 20.87
C LYS A 198 -4.90 1.46 19.63
N TYR A 199 -4.22 0.61 18.87
CA TYR A 199 -4.83 -0.13 17.77
C TYR A 199 -5.97 -1.01 18.29
N ALA A 200 -5.73 -1.79 19.36
CA ALA A 200 -6.76 -2.62 19.97
C ALA A 200 -7.95 -1.83 20.54
N MET A 201 -7.70 -0.63 21.09
CA MET A 201 -8.76 0.30 21.53
C MET A 201 -9.64 0.73 20.34
N VAL A 202 -9.03 1.12 19.22
CA VAL A 202 -9.77 1.51 17.99
C VAL A 202 -10.63 0.36 17.50
N VAL A 203 -10.04 -0.84 17.39
CA VAL A 203 -10.77 -2.06 16.99
C VAL A 203 -11.96 -2.32 17.92
N SER A 204 -11.72 -2.36 19.24
CA SER A 204 -12.79 -2.60 20.22
C SER A 204 -13.93 -1.58 20.12
N SER A 205 -13.62 -0.33 19.77
CA SER A 205 -14.61 0.75 19.70
C SER A 205 -15.59 0.59 18.54
N VAL A 206 -15.17 -0.06 17.44
CA VAL A 206 -16.02 -0.25 16.25
C VAL A 206 -16.79 -1.57 16.27
N LEU A 207 -16.49 -2.49 17.20
CA LEU A 207 -17.11 -3.82 17.25
C LEU A 207 -18.62 -3.83 17.53
N SER A 208 -19.15 -2.75 18.10
CA SER A 208 -20.60 -2.58 18.30
C SER A 208 -21.37 -2.42 16.97
N CYS A 209 -20.68 -1.98 15.91
CA CYS A 209 -21.22 -1.85 14.56
C CYS A 209 -21.19 -3.15 13.76
N VAL A 210 -20.36 -4.13 14.17
CA VAL A 210 -20.11 -5.35 13.39
C VAL A 210 -21.25 -6.35 13.66
N PRO A 211 -21.88 -6.95 12.64
CA PRO A 211 -22.84 -8.04 12.84
C PRO A 211 -22.19 -9.31 13.43
N PRO A 212 -22.91 -10.20 14.13
CA PRO A 212 -22.32 -11.35 14.83
C PRO A 212 -21.57 -12.36 13.94
N SER A 213 -21.92 -12.48 12.67
CA SER A 213 -21.38 -13.48 11.74
C SER A 213 -20.58 -12.88 10.58
N THR A 214 -20.28 -11.59 10.63
CA THR A 214 -19.59 -10.89 9.53
C THR A 214 -18.19 -10.51 9.96
N PRO A 215 -17.15 -10.80 9.15
CA PRO A 215 -15.79 -10.39 9.47
C PRO A 215 -15.60 -8.90 9.26
N ILE A 216 -14.66 -8.32 10.01
CA ILE A 216 -14.07 -7.01 9.78
C ILE A 216 -12.56 -7.18 9.63
N TYR A 217 -11.98 -6.58 8.60
CA TYR A 217 -10.54 -6.73 8.32
C TYR A 217 -9.79 -5.47 8.75
N PHE A 218 -8.64 -5.66 9.37
CA PHE A 218 -7.73 -4.59 9.78
C PHE A 218 -6.37 -4.77 9.14
N GLU A 219 -6.06 -3.85 8.23
CA GLU A 219 -4.75 -3.74 7.58
C GLU A 219 -3.82 -2.91 8.46
N ILE A 220 -2.72 -3.54 8.89
CA ILE A 220 -1.80 -2.95 9.86
C ILE A 220 -0.72 -2.18 9.11
N HIS A 221 -0.92 -0.86 9.04
CA HIS A 221 -0.09 0.12 8.34
C HIS A 221 -0.19 0.09 6.81
N ASN A 222 0.72 0.77 6.12
CA ASN A 222 0.75 0.97 4.67
C ASN A 222 2.19 0.87 4.19
N GLU A 223 2.48 0.04 3.19
CA GLU A 223 3.75 -0.05 2.47
C GLU A 223 5.01 0.19 3.34
N PRO A 224 5.18 -0.53 4.46
CA PRO A 224 6.29 -0.33 5.39
C PRO A 224 7.67 -0.57 4.74
N ASN A 225 7.70 -1.13 3.53
CA ASN A 225 8.89 -1.32 2.71
C ASN A 225 9.31 -0.07 1.90
N LEU A 226 8.67 1.08 2.11
CA LEU A 226 9.03 2.36 1.50
C LEU A 226 9.53 3.36 2.55
N CYS A 227 10.53 4.17 2.18
CA CYS A 227 11.19 5.12 3.08
C CYS A 227 10.24 6.12 3.73
N TYR A 228 9.24 6.58 2.98
CA TYR A 228 8.30 7.58 3.46
C TYR A 228 7.25 7.00 4.41
N GLU A 229 6.95 5.71 4.32
CA GLU A 229 6.01 5.03 5.24
C GLU A 229 6.70 4.53 6.50
N TRP A 230 7.98 4.19 6.44
CA TRP A 230 8.76 3.78 7.60
C TRP A 230 10.05 4.61 7.75
N PRO A 231 9.97 5.92 8.07
CA PRO A 231 11.13 6.81 8.10
C PRO A 231 11.98 6.65 9.38
N CYS A 232 13.31 6.74 9.24
CA CYS A 232 14.27 6.90 10.35
C CYS A 232 14.61 8.38 10.61
N GLN A 233 15.22 8.68 11.77
CA GLN A 233 15.55 10.06 12.19
C GLN A 233 17.03 10.42 11.93
N PRO A 234 17.33 11.70 11.64
CA PRO A 234 18.70 12.17 11.52
C PRO A 234 19.51 11.90 12.79
N GLY A 235 20.75 11.45 12.62
CA GLY A 235 21.67 11.17 13.72
C GLY A 235 21.44 9.81 14.40
N GLU A 236 20.47 9.02 13.95
CA GLU A 236 20.35 7.63 14.39
C GLU A 236 21.50 6.81 13.80
N ALA A 237 22.21 6.10 14.67
CA ALA A 237 23.23 5.16 14.21
C ALA A 237 22.53 3.98 13.52
N PRO A 238 22.98 3.57 12.32
CA PRO A 238 22.41 2.41 11.65
C PRO A 238 22.60 1.17 12.53
N PRO A 239 21.58 0.32 12.69
CA PRO A 239 21.74 -0.96 13.35
C PRO A 239 22.78 -1.84 12.64
N ASN A 240 22.82 -1.76 11.30
CA ASN A 240 23.78 -2.43 10.46
C ASN A 240 25.03 -1.54 10.20
N PRO A 241 26.23 -1.90 10.69
CA PRO A 241 27.44 -1.09 10.51
C PRO A 241 27.94 -1.04 9.05
N ALA A 242 27.39 -1.87 8.15
CA ALA A 242 27.71 -1.83 6.73
C ALA A 242 26.99 -0.68 5.98
N VAL A 243 26.06 0.00 6.64
CA VAL A 243 25.26 1.09 6.08
C VAL A 243 25.86 2.42 6.52
N PRO A 244 25.94 3.44 5.65
CA PRO A 244 26.44 4.76 6.04
C PRO A 244 25.68 5.33 7.25
N ALA A 245 26.35 6.18 8.03
CA ALA A 245 25.66 6.93 9.09
C ALA A 245 24.49 7.74 8.49
N ASN A 246 23.38 7.83 9.21
CA ASN A 246 22.11 8.42 8.75
C ASN A 246 21.42 7.68 7.59
N TRP A 247 21.68 6.38 7.41
CA TRP A 247 20.91 5.55 6.50
C TRP A 247 20.34 4.34 7.25
N MET A 248 19.19 3.85 6.80
CA MET A 248 18.55 2.65 7.32
C MET A 248 18.42 1.63 6.18
N HIS A 249 18.77 0.37 6.46
CA HIS A 249 18.67 -0.71 5.50
C HIS A 249 17.29 -1.37 5.55
N TYR A 250 16.85 -1.94 4.43
CA TYR A 250 15.53 -2.57 4.32
C TYR A 250 15.33 -3.72 5.32
N SER A 251 16.39 -4.46 5.65
CA SER A 251 16.32 -5.56 6.62
C SER A 251 15.99 -5.05 8.02
N ASP A 252 16.47 -3.86 8.38
CA ASP A 252 16.13 -3.22 9.66
C ASP A 252 14.66 -2.79 9.64
N MET A 253 14.18 -2.16 8.56
CA MET A 253 12.77 -1.80 8.38
C MET A 253 11.85 -3.03 8.49
N ALA A 254 12.20 -4.12 7.79
CA ALA A 254 11.45 -5.38 7.80
C ALA A 254 11.38 -5.99 9.19
N LYS A 255 12.53 -6.03 9.89
CA LYS A 255 12.60 -6.52 11.27
C LYS A 255 11.71 -5.71 12.21
N GLU A 256 11.84 -4.38 12.18
CA GLU A 256 11.08 -3.48 13.04
C GLU A 256 9.56 -3.60 12.76
N TYR A 257 9.18 -3.64 11.49
CA TYR A 257 7.79 -3.85 11.08
C TYR A 257 7.25 -5.22 11.53
N ALA A 258 8.04 -6.29 11.47
CA ALA A 258 7.63 -7.60 11.96
C ALA A 258 7.32 -7.59 13.47
N PHE A 259 8.15 -6.90 14.27
CA PHE A 259 7.89 -6.71 15.70
C PHE A 259 6.64 -5.87 15.96
N PHE A 260 6.44 -4.79 15.19
CA PHE A 260 5.25 -3.96 15.26
C PHE A 260 3.99 -4.77 14.93
N LEU A 261 3.97 -5.48 13.79
CA LEU A 261 2.86 -6.32 13.36
C LEU A 261 2.55 -7.40 14.40
N ARG A 262 3.56 -8.06 14.97
CA ARG A 262 3.39 -9.04 16.05
C ARG A 262 2.65 -8.44 17.24
N ASP A 263 3.11 -7.29 17.75
CA ASP A 263 2.56 -6.70 18.98
C ASP A 263 1.14 -6.16 18.77
N VAL A 264 0.90 -5.49 17.64
CA VAL A 264 -0.44 -5.03 17.25
C VAL A 264 -1.39 -6.22 17.12
N SER A 265 -0.95 -7.28 16.43
CA SER A 265 -1.77 -8.47 16.25
C SER A 265 -2.11 -9.13 17.59
N ASN A 266 -1.11 -9.31 18.46
CA ASN A 266 -1.33 -9.87 19.80
C ASN A 266 -2.34 -9.04 20.61
N ALA A 267 -2.23 -7.71 20.58
CA ALA A 267 -3.15 -6.82 21.29
C ALA A 267 -4.58 -6.91 20.72
N MET A 268 -4.74 -6.97 19.39
CA MET A 268 -6.06 -7.15 18.75
C MET A 268 -6.65 -8.52 19.06
N ARG A 269 -5.86 -9.59 19.05
CA ARG A 269 -6.34 -10.94 19.40
C ARG A 269 -6.77 -11.04 20.86
N ALA A 270 -6.15 -10.30 21.76
CA ALA A 270 -6.53 -10.26 23.17
C ALA A 270 -7.95 -9.72 23.41
N ILE A 271 -8.56 -9.05 22.41
CA ILE A 271 -9.98 -8.66 22.43
C ILE A 271 -10.90 -9.90 22.50
N GLY A 272 -10.48 -11.02 21.91
CA GLY A 272 -11.23 -12.28 21.95
C GLY A 272 -12.47 -12.31 21.04
N ASP A 273 -12.56 -11.42 20.06
CA ASP A 273 -13.66 -11.38 19.08
C ASP A 273 -13.23 -12.02 17.76
N SER A 274 -13.84 -13.16 17.41
CA SER A 274 -13.48 -13.95 16.23
C SER A 274 -13.77 -13.26 14.89
N ARG A 275 -14.55 -12.18 14.91
CA ARG A 275 -14.88 -11.38 13.72
C ARG A 275 -13.74 -10.47 13.30
N VAL A 276 -12.83 -10.16 14.23
CA VAL A 276 -11.63 -9.37 13.96
C VAL A 276 -10.67 -10.21 13.13
N LYS A 277 -10.48 -9.80 11.88
CA LYS A 277 -9.49 -10.35 10.95
C LYS A 277 -8.34 -9.37 10.78
N ILE A 278 -7.11 -9.87 10.85
CA ILE A 278 -5.90 -9.06 10.83
C ILE A 278 -5.14 -9.37 9.54
N THR A 279 -4.61 -8.36 8.87
CA THR A 279 -3.70 -8.54 7.73
C THR A 279 -2.37 -7.83 8.00
N ASN A 280 -1.34 -8.19 7.24
CA ASN A 280 -0.19 -7.29 7.08
C ASN A 280 -0.66 -5.96 6.45
N GLY A 281 0.20 -4.95 6.46
CA GLY A 281 0.05 -3.78 5.62
C GLY A 281 0.34 -4.16 4.18
N GLY A 282 -0.42 -3.64 3.23
CA GLY A 282 -0.16 -3.88 1.82
C GLY A 282 1.26 -3.45 1.48
N LEU A 283 2.06 -4.39 0.96
CA LEU A 283 3.44 -4.11 0.58
C LEU A 283 3.46 -3.55 -0.84
N ALA A 284 4.27 -2.52 -1.06
CA ALA A 284 4.56 -2.06 -2.41
C ALA A 284 5.36 -3.17 -3.14
N PRO A 285 5.04 -3.51 -4.41
CA PRO A 285 5.75 -4.60 -5.10
C PRO A 285 7.26 -4.36 -5.22
N GLY A 286 7.64 -3.11 -5.47
CA GLY A 286 9.02 -2.63 -5.41
C GLY A 286 9.37 -2.11 -4.01
N GLY A 287 10.66 -2.11 -3.68
CA GLY A 287 11.16 -1.59 -2.42
C GLY A 287 12.51 -0.91 -2.54
N VAL A 288 12.95 -0.39 -1.41
CA VAL A 288 14.22 0.33 -1.25
C VAL A 288 15.24 -0.55 -0.55
N VAL A 289 16.47 -0.60 -1.03
CA VAL A 289 17.61 -1.22 -0.33
C VAL A 289 17.92 -0.44 0.94
N SER A 290 17.87 0.89 0.86
CA SER A 290 18.14 1.76 1.99
C SER A 290 17.49 3.12 1.85
N CYS A 291 17.22 3.75 3.00
CA CYS A 291 16.60 5.05 3.14
C CYS A 291 17.53 6.01 3.87
N GLU A 292 17.64 7.25 3.39
CA GLU A 292 18.27 8.33 4.15
C GLU A 292 17.39 8.75 5.33
N CYS A 293 17.99 8.86 6.49
CA CYS A 293 17.35 9.27 7.73
C CYS A 293 17.26 10.79 7.80
N ASN A 294 16.26 11.34 7.13
CA ASN A 294 15.95 12.77 7.16
C ASN A 294 14.74 13.11 8.06
N GLY A 295 14.08 12.09 8.63
CA GLY A 295 13.01 12.22 9.61
C GLY A 295 11.59 12.20 9.06
N ASP A 296 11.37 12.50 7.78
CA ASP A 296 10.05 12.42 7.13
C ASP A 296 10.01 11.45 5.94
N GLY A 297 11.16 10.85 5.60
CA GLY A 297 11.32 9.90 4.52
C GLY A 297 11.33 10.53 3.12
N SER A 298 11.41 11.85 3.02
CA SER A 298 11.64 12.58 1.77
C SER A 298 13.12 12.66 1.34
N GLY A 299 14.00 11.96 2.06
CA GLY A 299 15.43 11.94 1.80
C GLY A 299 15.79 11.09 0.58
N GLY A 300 17.09 10.96 0.33
CA GLY A 300 17.61 10.03 -0.65
C GLY A 300 17.18 8.59 -0.34
N PHE A 301 17.03 7.79 -1.39
CA PHE A 301 16.78 6.36 -1.27
C PHE A 301 17.54 5.61 -2.36
N ASN A 302 17.88 4.34 -2.07
CA ASN A 302 18.45 3.44 -3.05
C ASN A 302 17.38 2.40 -3.41
N PRO A 303 16.79 2.41 -4.62
CA PRO A 303 15.90 1.34 -5.05
C PRO A 303 16.69 0.05 -5.31
N GLY A 304 16.01 -1.09 -5.39
CA GLY A 304 16.64 -2.31 -5.91
C GLY A 304 16.25 -3.64 -5.26
N ILE A 305 15.30 -3.63 -4.32
CA ILE A 305 14.70 -4.86 -3.80
C ILE A 305 13.22 -4.94 -4.16
N THR A 306 12.61 -6.08 -3.89
CA THR A 306 11.17 -6.28 -4.00
C THR A 306 10.56 -6.49 -2.61
N ALA A 307 9.23 -6.55 -2.52
CA ALA A 307 8.57 -6.98 -1.28
C ALA A 307 9.02 -8.38 -0.82
N LEU A 308 9.51 -9.23 -1.72
CA LEU A 308 9.92 -10.60 -1.39
C LEU A 308 11.09 -10.62 -0.41
N ASP A 309 12.08 -9.75 -0.60
CA ASP A 309 13.23 -9.62 0.29
C ASP A 309 12.80 -9.12 1.67
N PHE A 310 11.87 -8.16 1.69
CA PHE A 310 11.27 -7.64 2.92
C PHE A 310 10.52 -8.72 3.69
N ILE A 311 9.72 -9.56 3.02
CA ILE A 311 8.97 -10.68 3.62
C ILE A 311 9.93 -11.69 4.27
N ARG A 312 11.03 -12.06 3.59
CA ARG A 312 12.03 -12.98 4.15
C ARG A 312 12.67 -12.41 5.42
N GLU A 313 13.02 -11.13 5.41
CA GLU A 313 13.61 -10.47 6.58
C GLU A 313 12.61 -10.31 7.74
N MET A 314 11.32 -10.10 7.46
CA MET A 314 10.28 -10.14 8.49
C MET A 314 10.21 -11.51 9.17
N GLN A 315 10.20 -12.59 8.39
CA GLN A 315 10.14 -13.96 8.90
C GLN A 315 11.42 -14.35 9.66
N ASN A 316 12.59 -13.89 9.20
CA ASN A 316 13.86 -14.07 9.91
C ASN A 316 13.84 -13.39 11.29
N ALA A 317 13.22 -12.21 11.39
CA ALA A 317 13.12 -11.45 12.63
C ALA A 317 12.12 -12.03 13.64
N VAL A 318 10.95 -12.49 13.15
CA VAL A 318 9.87 -13.06 13.96
C VAL A 318 9.38 -14.33 13.27
N SER A 319 9.88 -15.49 13.69
CA SER A 319 9.70 -16.75 12.97
C SER A 319 8.24 -17.23 12.87
N ASP A 320 7.36 -16.78 13.77
CA ASP A 320 5.93 -17.09 13.80
C ASP A 320 5.05 -15.91 13.32
N ILE A 321 5.63 -14.95 12.58
CA ILE A 321 4.91 -13.72 12.18
C ILE A 321 3.68 -14.01 11.31
N TRP A 322 3.74 -15.04 10.47
CA TRP A 322 2.62 -15.44 9.61
C TRP A 322 1.48 -16.12 10.36
N ASP A 323 1.68 -16.55 11.61
CA ASP A 323 0.60 -16.99 12.50
C ASP A 323 -0.20 -15.82 13.10
N LYS A 324 0.26 -14.58 12.88
CA LYS A 324 -0.35 -13.39 13.48
C LYS A 324 -1.46 -12.77 12.62
N ILE A 325 -1.56 -13.16 11.35
CA ILE A 325 -2.52 -12.62 10.38
C ILE A 325 -3.53 -13.69 9.92
N ASP A 326 -4.72 -13.26 9.50
CA ASP A 326 -5.80 -14.09 8.96
C ASP A 326 -5.88 -14.06 7.43
N ALA A 327 -5.42 -12.96 6.83
CA ALA A 327 -5.46 -12.71 5.39
C ALA A 327 -4.22 -11.90 4.98
N TRP A 328 -3.87 -12.00 3.71
CA TRP A 328 -2.75 -11.29 3.11
C TRP A 328 -3.24 -10.01 2.43
N ALA A 329 -2.69 -8.86 2.82
CA ALA A 329 -2.89 -7.60 2.10
C ALA A 329 -1.75 -7.38 1.12
N THR A 330 -2.07 -6.93 -0.10
CA THR A 330 -1.11 -6.72 -1.18
C THR A 330 -1.46 -5.48 -1.99
N HIS A 331 -0.44 -4.75 -2.46
CA HIS A 331 -0.59 -3.66 -3.43
C HIS A 331 -0.14 -4.11 -4.83
N SER A 332 -0.74 -5.20 -5.34
CA SER A 332 -0.44 -5.76 -6.66
C SER A 332 -0.92 -4.84 -7.79
N TYR A 333 -0.15 -3.77 -8.04
CA TYR A 333 -0.38 -2.82 -9.12
C TYR A 333 -0.02 -3.43 -10.49
N PRO A 334 -0.68 -3.01 -11.58
CA PRO A 334 -0.32 -3.40 -12.93
C PRO A 334 1.12 -2.99 -13.21
N ALA A 335 1.99 -3.96 -13.49
CA ALA A 335 3.39 -3.73 -13.73
C ALA A 335 3.94 -4.77 -14.72
N SER A 336 4.80 -4.34 -15.65
CA SER A 336 5.40 -5.26 -16.63
C SER A 336 6.50 -6.15 -16.06
N GLY A 337 7.01 -5.83 -14.88
CA GLY A 337 8.00 -6.62 -14.15
C GLY A 337 7.60 -6.94 -12.71
N LEU A 338 8.47 -7.69 -12.05
CA LEU A 338 8.34 -7.99 -10.62
C LEU A 338 8.83 -6.80 -9.80
N GLY A 339 7.90 -5.91 -9.43
CA GLY A 339 8.20 -4.74 -8.61
C GLY A 339 8.65 -3.48 -9.39
N TYR A 340 8.53 -3.47 -10.72
CA TYR A 340 8.89 -2.34 -11.57
C TYR A 340 8.05 -2.28 -12.85
N GLY A 341 8.10 -1.15 -13.57
CA GLY A 341 7.38 -0.98 -14.84
C GLY A 341 5.88 -0.77 -14.65
N PHE A 342 5.51 0.03 -13.65
CA PHE A 342 4.12 0.23 -13.23
C PHE A 342 3.26 0.95 -14.28
N PHE A 343 1.96 0.71 -14.20
CA PHE A 343 0.89 1.31 -15.00
C PHE A 343 0.99 1.03 -16.50
N ASP A 344 1.66 -0.07 -16.86
CA ASP A 344 1.67 -0.60 -18.23
C ASP A 344 0.27 -1.10 -18.62
N ARG A 345 0.02 -1.21 -19.93
CA ARG A 345 -1.25 -1.71 -20.48
C ARG A 345 -1.52 -3.14 -20.02
N TYR A 346 -2.80 -3.53 -20.06
CA TYR A 346 -3.25 -4.83 -19.59
C TYR A 346 -2.45 -6.01 -20.16
N GLU A 347 -2.12 -5.97 -21.46
CA GLU A 347 -1.38 -7.04 -22.15
C GLU A 347 0.01 -7.31 -21.57
N ASN A 348 0.61 -6.32 -20.91
CA ASN A 348 1.98 -6.40 -20.42
C ASN A 348 2.04 -6.55 -18.89
N CYS A 349 0.98 -6.18 -18.17
CA CYS A 349 1.03 -5.96 -16.72
C CYS A 349 0.74 -7.20 -15.84
N GLY A 350 0.61 -8.37 -16.47
CA GLY A 350 0.32 -9.64 -15.79
C GLY A 350 1.25 -9.97 -14.62
N PRO A 351 2.58 -9.76 -14.73
CA PRO A 351 3.51 -9.97 -13.62
C PRO A 351 3.16 -9.16 -12.36
N GLY A 352 2.85 -7.87 -12.50
CA GLY A 352 2.46 -7.01 -11.38
C GLY A 352 1.10 -7.37 -10.78
N LEU A 353 0.09 -7.65 -11.62
CA LEU A 353 -1.25 -8.02 -11.15
C LEU A 353 -1.26 -9.34 -10.34
N ARG A 354 -0.32 -10.23 -10.61
CA ARG A 354 -0.13 -11.52 -9.92
C ARG A 354 0.96 -11.48 -8.86
N PHE A 355 1.52 -10.31 -8.54
CA PHE A 355 2.69 -10.22 -7.67
C PHE A 355 2.47 -10.88 -6.29
N PHE A 356 1.24 -10.81 -5.77
CA PHE A 356 0.83 -11.50 -4.54
C PHE A 356 1.09 -13.02 -4.54
N GLU A 357 1.09 -13.69 -5.70
CA GLU A 357 1.42 -15.12 -5.78
C GLU A 357 2.87 -15.37 -5.32
N ASN A 358 3.79 -14.47 -5.69
CA ASN A 358 5.18 -14.52 -5.24
C ASN A 358 5.31 -14.16 -3.75
N GLU A 359 4.50 -13.21 -3.27
CA GLU A 359 4.47 -12.84 -1.85
C GLU A 359 4.02 -14.03 -0.98
N LEU A 360 2.92 -14.69 -1.36
CA LEU A 360 2.42 -15.88 -0.67
C LEU A 360 3.43 -17.04 -0.69
N SER A 361 4.04 -17.28 -1.86
CA SER A 361 5.11 -18.27 -2.01
C SER A 361 6.28 -17.98 -1.08
N THR A 362 6.70 -16.70 -1.00
CA THR A 362 7.80 -16.27 -0.14
C THR A 362 7.46 -16.35 1.34
N ALA A 363 6.22 -16.05 1.73
CA ALA A 363 5.74 -16.25 3.10
C ALA A 363 5.64 -17.75 3.47
N GLY A 364 5.68 -18.65 2.48
CA GLY A 364 5.59 -20.09 2.68
C GLY A 364 4.22 -20.55 3.22
N ARG A 365 3.16 -19.76 2.98
CA ARG A 365 1.81 -20.03 3.50
C ARG A 365 0.72 -19.55 2.55
N SER A 366 -0.36 -20.32 2.47
CA SER A 366 -1.57 -19.93 1.75
C SER A 366 -2.47 -19.04 2.63
N PHE A 367 -2.90 -17.91 2.08
CA PHE A 367 -3.83 -16.98 2.73
C PHE A 367 -4.99 -16.62 1.78
N PRO A 368 -6.17 -16.28 2.31
CA PRO A 368 -7.09 -15.41 1.60
C PRO A 368 -6.39 -14.06 1.32
N VAL A 369 -6.51 -13.55 0.10
CA VAL A 369 -5.83 -12.34 -0.36
C VAL A 369 -6.81 -11.19 -0.51
N LEU A 370 -6.52 -10.08 0.17
CA LEU A 370 -7.15 -8.79 -0.07
C LEU A 370 -6.19 -7.95 -0.91
N ILE A 371 -6.57 -7.63 -2.13
CA ILE A 371 -5.84 -6.64 -2.94
C ILE A 371 -6.30 -5.27 -2.44
N THR A 372 -5.60 -4.75 -1.43
CA THR A 372 -5.98 -3.53 -0.73
C THR A 372 -5.63 -2.28 -1.51
N GLU A 373 -4.80 -2.39 -2.55
CA GLU A 373 -4.54 -1.30 -3.47
C GLU A 373 -4.09 -1.85 -4.84
N THR A 374 -4.61 -1.27 -5.92
CA THR A 374 -4.23 -1.60 -7.30
C THR A 374 -4.91 -0.60 -8.24
N GLY A 375 -4.65 -0.68 -9.54
CA GLY A 375 -5.34 0.09 -10.57
C GLY A 375 -4.40 0.85 -11.49
N TRP A 376 -4.99 1.52 -12.47
CA TRP A 376 -4.27 2.34 -13.45
C TRP A 376 -4.57 3.81 -13.21
N THR A 377 -3.54 4.64 -13.36
CA THR A 377 -3.69 6.08 -13.56
C THR A 377 -3.91 6.36 -15.04
N ILE A 378 -4.70 7.39 -15.36
CA ILE A 378 -4.76 7.92 -16.74
C ILE A 378 -3.49 8.70 -17.13
N HIS A 379 -2.68 9.10 -16.16
CA HIS A 379 -1.49 9.91 -16.39
C HIS A 379 -0.28 9.35 -15.62
N HIS A 380 0.76 9.00 -16.37
CA HIS A 380 2.07 8.60 -15.89
C HIS A 380 3.14 9.28 -16.74
N GLU A 381 4.37 9.44 -16.22
CA GLU A 381 5.44 10.17 -16.92
C GLU A 381 5.68 9.67 -18.36
N SER A 382 5.56 8.35 -18.56
CA SER A 382 5.80 7.70 -19.85
C SER A 382 4.54 7.47 -20.69
N PHE A 383 3.33 7.60 -20.11
CA PHE A 383 2.09 7.17 -20.76
C PHE A 383 0.90 8.04 -20.37
N ASN A 384 -0.02 8.24 -21.31
CA ASN A 384 -1.27 8.95 -21.07
C ASN A 384 -2.42 8.12 -21.62
N TRP A 385 -3.13 7.43 -20.72
CA TRP A 385 -4.21 6.51 -21.05
C TRP A 385 -5.55 7.24 -21.00
N SER A 386 -6.47 6.86 -21.87
CA SER A 386 -7.86 7.30 -21.77
C SER A 386 -8.57 6.63 -20.59
N ARG A 387 -9.63 7.28 -20.06
CA ARG A 387 -10.46 6.67 -19.01
C ARG A 387 -11.17 5.40 -19.53
N GLU A 388 -11.42 5.32 -20.83
CA GLU A 388 -11.98 4.15 -21.51
C GLU A 388 -11.01 2.97 -21.54
N GLU A 389 -9.72 3.21 -21.83
CA GLU A 389 -8.69 2.16 -21.76
C GLU A 389 -8.53 1.64 -20.33
N VAL A 390 -8.44 2.52 -19.34
CA VAL A 390 -8.40 2.12 -17.93
C VAL A 390 -9.64 1.31 -17.53
N ALA A 391 -10.82 1.69 -18.02
CA ALA A 391 -12.05 0.93 -17.77
C ALA A 391 -12.01 -0.48 -18.37
N ASP A 392 -11.55 -0.62 -19.63
CA ASP A 392 -11.39 -1.92 -20.29
C ASP A 392 -10.42 -2.83 -19.54
N TRP A 393 -9.23 -2.30 -19.22
CA TRP A 393 -8.20 -3.06 -18.50
C TRP A 393 -8.64 -3.50 -17.12
N THR A 394 -9.35 -2.64 -16.40
CA THR A 394 -9.90 -2.97 -15.08
C THR A 394 -10.95 -4.08 -15.17
N VAL A 395 -11.86 -4.03 -16.16
CA VAL A 395 -12.85 -5.08 -16.40
C VAL A 395 -12.17 -6.41 -16.74
N ARG A 396 -11.16 -6.38 -17.62
CA ARG A 396 -10.39 -7.58 -17.99
C ARG A 396 -9.64 -8.17 -16.79
N ALA A 397 -9.03 -7.34 -15.94
CA ALA A 397 -8.40 -7.81 -14.71
C ALA A 397 -9.39 -8.48 -13.75
N TYR A 398 -10.62 -7.95 -13.61
CA TYR A 398 -11.68 -8.64 -12.87
C TYR A 398 -12.02 -10.00 -13.49
N GLN A 399 -12.27 -10.05 -14.80
CA GLN A 399 -12.75 -11.24 -15.49
C GLN A 399 -11.70 -12.35 -15.58
N ASP A 400 -10.47 -12.00 -15.95
CA ASP A 400 -9.43 -12.97 -16.30
C ASP A 400 -8.59 -13.40 -15.10
N LEU A 401 -8.59 -12.60 -14.02
CA LEU A 401 -7.77 -12.85 -12.84
C LEU A 401 -8.57 -12.76 -11.53
N TRP A 402 -9.05 -11.58 -11.15
CA TRP A 402 -9.46 -11.35 -9.77
C TRP A 402 -10.69 -12.17 -9.34
N LEU A 403 -11.66 -12.35 -10.23
CA LEU A 403 -12.86 -13.15 -9.94
C LEU A 403 -12.63 -14.65 -10.04
N VAL A 404 -11.60 -15.09 -10.78
CA VAL A 404 -11.34 -16.52 -11.03
C VAL A 404 -10.24 -17.08 -10.15
N HIS A 405 -9.38 -16.24 -9.55
CA HIS A 405 -8.29 -16.71 -8.71
C HIS A 405 -8.81 -17.28 -7.37
N PRO A 406 -8.41 -18.50 -6.96
CA PRO A 406 -8.99 -19.19 -5.81
C PRO A 406 -8.56 -18.64 -4.44
N SER A 407 -7.59 -17.73 -4.40
CA SER A 407 -7.15 -17.10 -3.16
C SER A 407 -7.68 -15.68 -2.96
N ILE A 408 -8.20 -15.02 -4.01
CA ILE A 408 -8.61 -13.61 -3.91
C ILE A 408 -9.95 -13.51 -3.20
N LEU A 409 -9.92 -12.87 -2.05
CA LEU A 409 -11.06 -12.61 -1.17
C LEU A 409 -11.82 -11.33 -1.59
N GLY A 410 -11.09 -10.29 -1.97
CA GLY A 410 -11.65 -9.01 -2.41
C GLY A 410 -10.61 -8.08 -3.02
N VAL A 411 -11.04 -7.18 -3.91
CA VAL A 411 -10.17 -6.22 -4.61
C VAL A 411 -10.66 -4.80 -4.38
N MET A 412 -9.78 -3.90 -3.92
CA MET A 412 -10.10 -2.51 -3.58
C MET A 412 -9.15 -1.57 -4.34
N PRO A 413 -9.44 -1.27 -5.62
CA PRO A 413 -8.60 -0.37 -6.40
C PRO A 413 -8.49 1.03 -5.79
N PHE A 414 -7.36 1.69 -6.03
CA PHE A 414 -7.13 3.09 -5.71
C PHE A 414 -7.61 3.96 -6.88
N MET A 415 -8.62 4.81 -6.74
CA MET A 415 -9.50 4.98 -5.58
C MET A 415 -10.87 5.53 -6.02
N LEU A 416 -11.85 5.63 -5.10
CA LEU A 416 -13.20 6.07 -5.47
C LEU A 416 -13.25 7.53 -5.93
N GLN A 417 -12.87 8.48 -5.06
CA GLN A 417 -13.04 9.93 -5.28
C GLN A 417 -12.11 10.77 -4.39
N ASP A 418 -11.13 11.46 -4.97
CA ASP A 418 -10.33 12.51 -4.31
C ASP A 418 -9.75 13.50 -5.35
N PRO A 419 -9.87 14.83 -5.15
CA PRO A 419 -9.39 15.81 -6.12
C PRO A 419 -7.87 15.79 -6.36
N GLY A 420 -7.08 15.46 -5.33
CA GLY A 420 -5.62 15.33 -5.45
C GLY A 420 -5.19 14.09 -6.23
N TRP A 421 -6.13 13.16 -6.47
CA TRP A 421 -5.91 11.87 -7.10
C TRP A 421 -6.86 11.60 -8.27
N ASP A 422 -7.38 12.66 -8.93
CA ASP A 422 -8.41 12.50 -9.97
C ASP A 422 -7.97 11.56 -11.11
N ASN A 423 -6.67 11.48 -11.39
CA ASN A 423 -6.11 10.58 -12.40
C ASN A 423 -6.33 9.08 -12.08
N PHE A 424 -6.50 8.73 -10.81
CA PHE A 424 -6.84 7.39 -10.33
C PHE A 424 -8.33 7.25 -9.96
N ALA A 425 -9.05 8.38 -9.81
CA ALA A 425 -10.41 8.37 -9.29
C ALA A 425 -11.40 7.71 -10.25
N TRP A 426 -12.36 6.98 -9.67
CA TRP A 426 -13.48 6.35 -10.39
C TRP A 426 -14.71 7.26 -10.47
N VAL A 427 -14.74 8.30 -9.64
CA VAL A 427 -15.78 9.32 -9.56
C VAL A 427 -15.12 10.69 -9.44
N ASP A 428 -15.61 11.67 -10.18
CA ASP A 428 -15.09 13.04 -10.14
C ASP A 428 -15.38 13.72 -8.78
N PRO A 429 -14.77 14.88 -8.46
CA PRO A 429 -15.04 15.59 -7.20
C PRO A 429 -16.50 16.01 -6.96
N SER A 430 -17.33 16.04 -8.02
CA SER A 430 -18.76 16.39 -7.94
C SER A 430 -19.66 15.17 -7.73
N GLY A 431 -19.11 13.95 -7.74
CA GLY A 431 -19.86 12.71 -7.58
C GLY A 431 -20.30 12.07 -8.91
N ASN A 432 -19.83 12.55 -10.06
CA ASN A 432 -20.17 11.96 -11.35
C ASN A 432 -19.24 10.76 -11.67
N PRO A 433 -19.79 9.59 -12.01
CA PRO A 433 -18.99 8.43 -12.37
C PRO A 433 -18.15 8.63 -13.64
N TYR A 434 -16.89 8.20 -13.60
CA TYR A 434 -16.04 7.98 -14.78
C TYR A 434 -16.34 6.63 -15.45
N PRO A 435 -15.85 6.38 -16.69
CA PRO A 435 -16.10 5.12 -17.41
C PRO A 435 -15.83 3.85 -16.60
N VAL A 436 -14.72 3.79 -15.86
CA VAL A 436 -14.33 2.61 -15.05
C VAL A 436 -15.39 2.22 -14.01
N TYR A 437 -16.00 3.21 -13.34
CA TYR A 437 -17.07 2.96 -12.35
C TYR A 437 -18.26 2.25 -13.00
N ASN A 438 -18.74 2.76 -14.13
CA ASN A 438 -19.90 2.20 -14.81
C ASN A 438 -19.61 0.83 -15.43
N ALA A 439 -18.40 0.64 -15.96
CA ALA A 439 -17.98 -0.62 -16.56
C ALA A 439 -17.91 -1.74 -15.50
N VAL A 440 -17.28 -1.48 -14.36
CA VAL A 440 -17.16 -2.45 -13.25
C VAL A 440 -18.52 -2.72 -12.60
N ARG A 441 -19.35 -1.69 -12.36
CA ARG A 441 -20.72 -1.88 -11.89
C ARG A 441 -21.54 -2.75 -12.85
N SER A 442 -21.42 -2.51 -14.16
CA SER A 442 -22.13 -3.29 -15.18
C SER A 442 -21.67 -4.75 -15.21
N LEU A 443 -20.36 -5.00 -15.08
CA LEU A 443 -19.81 -6.34 -14.94
C LEU A 443 -20.41 -7.05 -13.73
N ARG A 444 -20.35 -6.43 -12.53
CA ARG A 444 -20.97 -6.97 -11.31
C ARG A 444 -22.45 -7.32 -11.52
N CYS A 445 -23.22 -6.40 -12.13
CA CYS A 445 -24.63 -6.61 -12.40
C CYS A 445 -24.92 -7.76 -13.36
N SER A 446 -24.05 -7.98 -14.36
CA SER A 446 -24.16 -9.12 -15.26
C SER A 446 -23.97 -10.48 -14.55
N LEU A 447 -23.33 -10.48 -13.37
CA LEU A 447 -23.16 -11.64 -12.51
C LEU A 447 -24.32 -11.83 -11.52
N GLY A 448 -25.33 -10.95 -11.54
CA GLY A 448 -26.51 -11.07 -10.68
C GLY A 448 -26.33 -10.55 -9.24
N ILE A 449 -25.24 -9.83 -8.95
CA ILE A 449 -24.95 -9.29 -7.63
C ILE A 449 -25.68 -7.94 -7.46
N PRO A 450 -26.68 -7.80 -6.57
CA PRO A 450 -27.44 -6.56 -6.36
C PRO A 450 -26.66 -5.50 -5.56
N PRO A 451 -27.06 -4.23 -5.58
CA PRO A 451 -28.16 -3.66 -6.38
C PRO A 451 -27.71 -3.39 -7.81
N CYS A 452 -28.65 -3.47 -8.74
CA CYS A 452 -28.53 -3.04 -10.12
C CYS A 452 -29.65 -2.03 -10.38
#